data_AF-A0A544TBH3-F1
#
_entry.id   AF-A0A544TBH3-F1
#
_cell.length_a   1.000
_cell.length_b   1.000
_cell.length_c   1.000
_cell.angle_alpha   90.00
_cell.angle_beta   90.00
_cell.angle_gamma   90.00
#
_symmetry.space_group_name_H-M   'P 1'
#
loop_
_entity.id
_entity.type
_entity.pdbx_description
1 polymer ?
#
loop_
_entity_poly.entity_id
_entity_poly.type
_entity_poly.pdbx_seq_one_letter_code
_entity_poly.pdbx_strand_id
1 'polypeptide(L)'
;MLSTDMLLELYKIYIEIITGKKYKRKKLKVVVDSIVEQLCGYYLNRRPNSAWNIRESVLIKIHQTTTDEDKDILSTFNSLLREYDEAFSKSYSDHSENLQEFINIELRDLTISLIKHSLHRTDEHANSLRVILL
;
A
#
# COMPACT_ATOMS: atom_id res chain seq x y z
N MET A 1 -1.75 13.42 6.84
CA MET A 1 -0.71 13.45 5.79
C MET A 1 -0.16 12.03 5.58
N LEU A 2 -0.07 11.55 4.33
CA LEU A 2 0.72 10.34 4.07
C LEU A 2 2.21 10.70 4.34
N SER A 3 2.91 9.92 5.14
CA SER A 3 4.33 10.14 5.44
C SER A 3 5.15 9.92 4.17
N THR A 4 5.73 11.02 3.70
CA THR A 4 6.62 11.08 2.53
C THR A 4 7.80 10.11 2.66
N ASP A 5 8.28 9.91 3.89
CA ASP A 5 9.43 9.06 4.20
C ASP A 5 9.15 7.58 3.92
N MET A 6 7.90 7.12 4.12
CA MET A 6 7.56 5.71 3.90
C MET A 6 7.44 5.38 2.41
N LEU A 7 6.98 6.33 1.60
CA LEU A 7 6.95 6.18 0.14
C LEU A 7 8.36 6.24 -0.45
N LEU A 8 9.23 7.10 0.08
CA LEU A 8 10.65 7.12 -0.29
C LEU A 8 11.34 5.81 0.07
N GLU A 9 11.06 5.25 1.25
CA GLU A 9 11.62 3.95 1.63
C GLU A 9 11.05 2.80 0.79
N LEU A 10 9.77 2.85 0.42
CA LEU A 10 9.20 1.90 -0.53
C LEU A 10 9.91 1.95 -1.88
N TYR A 11 10.17 3.15 -2.40
CA TYR A 11 10.91 3.34 -3.65
C TYR A 11 12.35 2.81 -3.58
N LYS A 12 13.06 3.05 -2.47
CA LYS A 12 14.41 2.48 -2.26
C LYS A 12 14.38 0.95 -2.26
N ILE A 13 13.38 0.35 -1.64
CA ILE A 13 13.21 -1.12 -1.64
C ILE A 13 12.96 -1.63 -3.06
N TYR A 14 12.15 -0.93 -3.86
CA TYR A 14 11.96 -1.28 -5.28
C TYR A 14 13.27 -1.25 -6.07
N ILE A 15 14.10 -0.22 -5.89
CA ILE A 15 15.43 -0.18 -6.52
C ILE A 15 16.29 -1.35 -6.07
N GLU A 16 16.32 -1.67 -4.78
CA GLU A 16 17.07 -2.83 -4.26
C GLU A 16 16.63 -4.12 -4.96
N ILE A 17 15.32 -4.35 -5.10
CA ILE A 17 14.75 -5.53 -5.76
C ILE A 17 15.15 -5.60 -7.24
N ILE A 18 14.92 -4.52 -8.00
CA ILE A 18 15.20 -4.46 -9.44
C ILE A 18 16.70 -4.64 -9.71
N THR A 19 17.55 -4.11 -8.84
CA THR A 19 19.02 -4.23 -8.96
C THR A 19 19.55 -5.57 -8.43
N GLY A 20 18.68 -6.50 -8.03
CA GLY A 20 19.06 -7.81 -7.50
C GLY A 20 19.73 -7.75 -6.13
N LYS A 21 19.65 -6.61 -5.43
CA LYS A 21 20.17 -6.46 -4.07
C LYS A 21 19.24 -7.16 -3.07
N LYS A 22 19.85 -7.76 -2.05
CA LYS A 22 19.09 -8.32 -0.92
C LYS A 22 18.45 -7.20 -0.12
N TYR A 23 17.13 -7.21 -0.03
CA TYR A 23 16.36 -6.36 0.89
C TYR A 23 15.91 -7.17 2.11
N LYS A 24 15.64 -6.48 3.23
CA LYS A 24 15.17 -7.13 4.46
C LYS A 24 13.63 -7.20 4.46
N ARG A 25 13.04 -8.40 4.45
CA ARG A 25 11.57 -8.62 4.55
C ARG A 25 10.94 -7.86 5.71
N LYS A 26 11.61 -7.79 6.87
CA LYS A 26 11.17 -7.01 8.04
C LYS A 26 11.08 -5.50 7.74
N LYS A 27 12.00 -4.94 6.96
CA LYS A 27 12.00 -3.52 6.58
C LYS A 27 10.81 -3.23 5.67
N LEU A 28 10.59 -4.07 4.65
CA LEU A 28 9.43 -3.98 3.78
C LEU A 28 8.11 -4.05 4.56
N LYS A 29 8.00 -5.00 5.49
CA LYS A 29 6.82 -5.12 6.35
C LYS A 29 6.54 -3.82 7.11
N VAL A 30 7.55 -3.20 7.74
CA VAL A 30 7.37 -1.93 8.47
C VAL A 30 6.84 -0.82 7.56
N VAL A 31 7.36 -0.73 6.33
CA VAL A 31 6.90 0.25 5.34
C VAL A 31 5.44 -0.01 4.96
N VAL A 32 5.10 -1.26 4.62
CA VAL A 32 3.72 -1.65 4.27
C VAL A 32 2.77 -1.40 5.44
N ASP A 33 3.14 -1.76 6.67
CA ASP A 33 2.34 -1.52 7.88
C ASP A 33 2.02 -0.05 8.07
N SER A 34 3.00 0.83 7.83
CA SER A 34 2.80 2.27 7.93
C SER A 34 1.88 2.81 6.81
N ILE A 35 1.99 2.30 5.58
CA ILE A 35 1.08 2.68 4.48
C ILE A 35 -0.35 2.23 4.82
N VAL A 36 -0.52 1.00 5.29
CA VAL A 36 -1.83 0.45 5.72
C VAL A 36 -2.44 1.33 6.82
N GLU A 37 -1.64 1.73 7.82
CA GLU A 37 -2.11 2.61 8.90
C GLU A 37 -2.58 3.96 8.37
N GLN A 38 -1.83 4.57 7.46
CA GLN A 38 -2.15 5.87 6.88
C GLN A 38 -3.43 5.82 6.02
N LEU A 39 -3.59 4.76 5.20
CA LEU A 39 -4.81 4.55 4.40
C LEU A 39 -6.03 4.28 5.28
N CYS A 40 -5.89 3.51 6.35
CA CYS A 40 -6.95 3.32 7.34
C CYS A 40 -7.32 4.64 8.02
N GLY A 41 -6.33 5.44 8.40
CA GLY A 41 -6.56 6.76 8.98
C GLY A 41 -7.34 7.68 8.04
N TYR A 42 -6.95 7.74 6.77
CA TYR A 42 -7.56 8.63 5.79
C TYR A 42 -8.97 8.19 5.35
N TYR A 43 -9.13 6.93 4.94
CA TYR A 43 -10.40 6.47 4.36
C TYR A 43 -11.41 5.97 5.40
N LEU A 44 -10.93 5.42 6.52
CA LEU A 44 -11.75 4.72 7.51
C LEU A 44 -11.79 5.43 8.87
N ASN A 45 -11.03 6.52 9.07
CA ASN A 45 -10.92 7.26 10.33
C ASN A 45 -10.64 6.36 11.54
N ARG A 46 -9.84 5.30 11.36
CA ARG A 46 -9.54 4.33 12.42
C ARG A 46 -8.14 3.74 12.26
N ARG A 47 -7.63 3.15 13.35
CA ARG A 47 -6.41 2.34 13.30
C ARG A 47 -6.66 0.98 12.65
N PRO A 48 -5.66 0.39 11.98
CA PRO A 48 -5.77 -0.94 11.40
C PRO A 48 -5.97 -2.00 12.49
N ASN A 49 -6.86 -2.97 12.26
CA ASN A 49 -7.22 -4.02 13.21
C ASN A 49 -7.34 -5.41 12.54
N SER A 50 -6.21 -6.04 12.21
CA SER A 50 -6.09 -7.22 11.34
C SER A 50 -6.46 -6.95 9.88
N ALA A 51 -5.74 -7.57 8.93
CA ALA A 51 -5.98 -7.34 7.51
C ALA A 51 -7.42 -7.73 7.11
N TRP A 52 -7.91 -8.86 7.65
CA TRP A 52 -9.27 -9.34 7.43
C TRP A 52 -10.37 -8.31 7.76
N ASN A 53 -10.35 -7.72 8.96
CA ASN A 53 -11.41 -6.78 9.36
C ASN A 53 -11.33 -5.43 8.60
N ILE A 54 -10.13 -5.06 8.15
CA ILE A 54 -9.95 -3.86 7.34
C ILE A 54 -10.62 -4.05 5.98
N ARG A 55 -10.47 -5.23 5.34
CA ARG A 55 -11.02 -5.53 4.01
C ARG A 55 -12.53 -5.32 3.93
N GLU A 56 -13.29 -5.83 4.89
CA GLU A 56 -14.75 -5.64 4.90
C GLU A 56 -15.13 -4.14 4.94
N SER A 57 -14.40 -3.36 5.73
CA SER A 57 -14.65 -1.92 5.83
C SER A 57 -14.21 -1.15 4.59
N VAL A 58 -13.13 -1.59 3.92
CA VAL A 58 -12.71 -1.05 2.62
C VAL A 58 -13.76 -1.35 1.55
N LEU A 59 -14.30 -2.57 1.49
CA LEU A 59 -15.37 -2.92 0.55
C LEU A 59 -16.59 -2.01 0.71
N ILE A 60 -17.04 -1.76 1.95
CA ILE A 60 -18.13 -0.81 2.22
C ILE A 60 -17.75 0.58 1.71
N LYS A 61 -16.53 1.04 1.99
CA LYS A 61 -16.06 2.37 1.57
C LYS A 61 -15.99 2.52 0.05
N ILE A 62 -15.61 1.49 -0.69
CA ILE A 62 -15.62 1.48 -2.17
C ILE A 62 -17.01 1.81 -2.71
N HIS A 63 -18.05 1.17 -2.17
CA HIS A 63 -19.44 1.39 -2.60
C HIS A 63 -19.97 2.79 -2.26
N GLN A 64 -19.44 3.40 -1.18
CA GLN A 64 -19.83 4.74 -0.74
C GLN A 64 -19.04 5.87 -1.43
N THR A 65 -17.87 5.54 -2.00
CA THR A 65 -17.01 6.52 -2.66
C THR A 65 -17.56 6.82 -4.04
N THR A 66 -17.55 8.09 -4.45
CA THR A 66 -18.07 8.51 -5.76
C THR A 66 -16.96 8.88 -6.73
N THR A 67 -15.80 9.28 -6.21
CA THR A 67 -14.60 9.64 -7.00
C THR A 67 -13.87 8.40 -7.49
N ASP A 68 -13.63 8.31 -8.79
CA ASP A 68 -13.04 7.12 -9.42
C ASP A 68 -11.58 6.91 -8.97
N GLU A 69 -10.80 7.97 -8.74
CA GLU A 69 -9.43 7.88 -8.24
C GLU A 69 -9.36 7.30 -6.82
N ASP A 70 -10.29 7.71 -5.94
CA ASP A 70 -10.37 7.19 -4.58
C ASP A 70 -10.85 5.72 -4.58
N LYS A 71 -11.77 5.35 -5.49
CA LYS A 71 -12.19 3.94 -5.67
C LYS A 71 -11.05 3.05 -6.13
N ASP A 72 -10.18 3.55 -7.02
CA ASP A 72 -9.03 2.80 -7.52
C ASP A 72 -8.01 2.53 -6.40
N ILE A 73 -7.71 3.53 -5.57
CA ILE A 73 -6.87 3.34 -4.36
C ILE A 73 -7.51 2.32 -3.41
N LEU A 74 -8.80 2.45 -3.12
CA LEU A 74 -9.48 1.53 -2.20
C LEU A 74 -9.52 0.10 -2.74
N SER A 75 -9.65 -0.07 -4.07
CA SER A 75 -9.67 -1.38 -4.72
C SER A 75 -8.31 -2.06 -4.66
N THR A 76 -7.23 -1.33 -5.01
CA THR A 76 -5.85 -1.84 -4.90
C THR A 76 -5.44 -2.07 -3.46
N PHE A 77 -5.90 -1.23 -2.53
CA PHE A 77 -5.69 -1.44 -1.10
C PHE A 77 -6.38 -2.73 -0.59
N ASN A 78 -7.60 -3.01 -1.04
CA ASN A 78 -8.30 -4.24 -0.68
C ASN A 78 -7.60 -5.51 -1.20
N SER A 79 -7.04 -5.46 -2.42
CA SER A 79 -6.24 -6.56 -2.98
C SER A 79 -4.94 -6.76 -2.20
N LEU A 80 -4.22 -5.68 -1.88
CA LEU A 80 -3.03 -5.75 -1.02
C LEU A 80 -3.32 -6.40 0.33
N LEU A 81 -4.42 -6.03 0.99
CA LEU A 81 -4.82 -6.61 2.28
C LEU A 81 -5.19 -8.10 2.18
N ARG A 82 -5.63 -8.59 1.00
CA ARG A 82 -5.96 -10.00 0.79
C ARG A 82 -4.70 -10.87 0.84
N GLU A 83 -3.64 -10.41 0.18
CA GLU A 83 -2.37 -11.14 0.06
C GLU A 83 -1.42 -10.90 1.25
N TYR A 84 -1.73 -9.90 2.08
CA TYR A 84 -0.85 -9.43 3.14
C TYR A 84 -0.43 -10.52 4.15
N ASP A 85 -1.38 -11.29 4.67
CA ASP A 85 -1.09 -12.30 5.70
C ASP A 85 -0.25 -13.44 5.12
N GLU A 86 -0.46 -13.80 3.86
CA GLU A 86 0.32 -14.80 3.14
C GLU A 86 1.75 -14.30 2.87
N ALA A 87 1.91 -13.06 2.44
CA ALA A 87 3.21 -12.43 2.19
C ALA A 87 4.05 -12.23 3.46
N PHE A 88 3.44 -12.17 4.66
CA PHE A 88 4.12 -11.91 5.94
C PHE A 88 3.93 -12.98 7.03
N SER A 89 3.29 -14.11 6.72
CA SER A 89 3.12 -15.24 7.63
C SER A 89 4.45 -15.74 8.20
N LYS A 90 4.44 -16.06 9.50
CA LYS A 90 5.56 -16.70 10.23
C LYS A 90 5.52 -18.23 10.12
N SER A 91 4.37 -18.79 9.76
CA SER A 91 4.13 -20.21 9.65
C SER A 91 4.43 -20.66 8.23
N TYR A 92 5.45 -21.51 8.09
CA TYR A 92 5.89 -22.25 6.90
C TYR A 92 6.95 -21.63 5.97
N SER A 93 7.70 -22.56 5.40
CA SER A 93 8.94 -22.47 4.64
C SER A 93 8.74 -21.85 3.26
N ASP A 94 9.65 -20.95 2.88
CA ASP A 94 9.92 -20.49 1.52
C ASP A 94 8.78 -19.78 0.75
N HIS A 95 8.08 -18.84 1.40
CA HIS A 95 7.16 -17.89 0.76
C HIS A 95 7.86 -16.81 -0.11
N SER A 96 9.00 -17.13 -0.71
CA SER A 96 9.76 -16.19 -1.54
C SER A 96 8.99 -15.80 -2.80
N GLU A 97 8.25 -16.74 -3.39
CA GLU A 97 7.35 -16.50 -4.53
C GLU A 97 6.17 -15.61 -4.16
N ASN A 98 5.41 -15.94 -3.11
CA ASN A 98 4.28 -15.14 -2.63
C ASN A 98 4.70 -13.71 -2.28
N LEU A 99 5.88 -13.55 -1.65
CA LEU A 99 6.42 -12.23 -1.35
C LEU A 99 6.78 -11.45 -2.62
N GLN A 100 7.34 -12.12 -3.63
CA GLN A 100 7.64 -11.49 -4.92
C GLN A 100 6.35 -11.08 -5.64
N GLU A 101 5.33 -11.94 -5.65
CA GLU A 101 4.03 -11.64 -6.25
C GLU A 101 3.36 -10.45 -5.56
N PHE A 102 3.32 -10.47 -4.23
CA PHE A 102 2.84 -9.35 -3.41
C PHE A 102 3.53 -8.02 -3.77
N ILE A 103 4.85 -8.02 -3.98
CA ILE A 103 5.58 -6.79 -4.30
C ILE A 103 5.34 -6.34 -5.74
N ASN A 104 5.40 -7.29 -6.69
CA ASN A 104 5.38 -7.01 -8.12
C ASN A 104 3.98 -6.68 -8.64
N ILE A 105 2.95 -7.19 -7.99
CA ILE A 105 1.55 -6.97 -8.33
C ILE A 105 0.93 -6.00 -7.32
N GLU A 106 0.63 -6.47 -6.11
CA GLU A 106 -0.24 -5.74 -5.18
C GLU A 106 0.34 -4.40 -4.73
N LEU A 107 1.60 -4.39 -4.30
CA LEU A 107 2.26 -3.17 -3.83
C LEU A 107 2.53 -2.20 -4.98
N ARG A 108 2.80 -2.73 -6.19
CA ARG A 108 3.04 -1.94 -7.38
C ARG A 108 1.76 -1.25 -7.84
N ASP A 109 0.65 -1.98 -7.88
CA ASP A 109 -0.65 -1.46 -8.29
C ASP A 109 -1.13 -0.37 -7.32
N LEU A 110 -1.01 -0.60 -6.01
CA LEU A 110 -1.30 0.46 -5.02
C LEU A 110 -0.43 1.70 -5.24
N THR A 111 0.86 1.52 -5.50
CA THR A 111 1.78 2.64 -5.77
C THR A 111 1.36 3.42 -7.01
N ILE A 112 0.98 2.74 -8.09
CA ILE A 112 0.49 3.35 -9.32
C ILE A 112 -0.81 4.14 -9.08
N SER A 113 -1.76 3.58 -8.33
CA SER A 113 -3.02 4.27 -8.00
C SER A 113 -2.77 5.52 -7.15
N LEU A 114 -1.84 5.45 -6.18
CA LEU A 114 -1.44 6.63 -5.40
C LEU A 114 -0.78 7.72 -6.27
N ILE A 115 0.07 7.33 -7.22
CA ILE A 115 0.67 8.27 -8.20
C ILE A 115 -0.43 8.92 -9.05
N LYS A 116 -1.33 8.13 -9.63
CA LYS A 116 -2.44 8.66 -10.45
C LYS A 116 -3.31 9.63 -9.67
N HIS A 117 -3.71 9.26 -8.45
CA HIS A 117 -4.46 10.16 -7.57
C HIS A 117 -3.69 11.47 -7.32
N SER A 118 -2.37 11.39 -7.07
CA SER A 118 -1.54 12.58 -6.88
C SER A 118 -1.47 13.50 -8.10
N LEU A 119 -1.65 12.98 -9.31
CA LEU A 119 -1.63 13.78 -10.54
C LEU A 119 -2.98 14.46 -10.81
N HIS A 120 -4.10 13.80 -10.46
CA HIS A 120 -5.44 14.25 -10.82
C HIS A 120 -6.16 15.04 -9.70
N ARG A 121 -5.67 14.97 -8.46
CA ARG A 121 -6.27 15.66 -7.30
C ARG A 121 -5.41 16.82 -6.80
N THR A 122 -6.04 17.78 -6.13
CA THR A 122 -5.39 18.97 -5.54
C THR A 122 -5.50 19.03 -4.02
N ASP A 123 -6.02 17.99 -3.39
CA ASP A 123 -6.08 17.90 -1.92
C ASP A 123 -4.67 17.79 -1.30
N GLU A 124 -4.58 18.05 0.01
CA GLU A 124 -3.30 18.08 0.74
C GLU A 124 -2.49 16.77 0.59
N HIS A 125 -3.16 15.62 0.48
CA HIS A 125 -2.50 14.33 0.32
C HIS A 125 -1.98 14.14 -1.11
N ALA A 126 -2.77 14.52 -2.11
CA ALA A 126 -2.34 14.51 -3.51
C ALA A 126 -1.13 15.43 -3.73
N ASN A 127 -1.14 16.62 -3.12
CA ASN A 127 -0.01 17.55 -3.18
C ASN A 127 1.23 17.01 -2.45
N SER A 128 1.04 16.40 -1.27
CA SER A 128 2.13 15.75 -0.51
C SER A 128 2.77 14.60 -1.30
N LEU A 129 1.95 13.77 -1.94
CA LEU A 129 2.40 12.69 -2.82
C LEU A 129 3.18 13.23 -4.02
N ARG A 130 2.67 14.28 -4.67
CA ARG A 130 3.29 14.87 -5.87
C ARG A 130 4.69 15.40 -5.59
N VAL A 131 4.94 16.01 -4.42
CA VAL A 131 6.27 16.52 -4.01
C VAL A 131 7.32 15.41 -3.84
N ILE A 132 6.90 14.16 -3.62
CA ILE A 132 7.82 13.01 -3.47
C ILE A 132 8.15 12.39 -4.83
N LEU A 133 7.20 12.46 -5.76
CA LEU A 133 7.21 11.71 -7.01
C LEU A 133 7.75 12.53 -8.19
N LEU A 134 7.82 13.86 -8.07
CA LEU A 134 8.36 14.83 -9.03
C LEU A 134 9.53 15.61 -8.41
#